data_AF-A0A239A4W8-F1
#
_entry.id   AF-A0A239A4W8-F1
#
_cell.length_a   1.000
_cell.length_b   1.000
_cell.length_c   1.000
_cell.angle_alpha   90.00
_cell.angle_beta   90.00
_cell.angle_gamma   90.00
#
_symmetry.space_group_name_H-M   'P 1'
#
loop_
_entity.id
_entity.type
_entity.pdbx_description
1 polymer ?
#
loop_
_entity_poly.entity_id
_entity_poly.type
_entity_poly.pdbx_seq_one_letter_code
_entity_poly.pdbx_strand_id
1 'polypeptide(L)'
;MEAIGLFPAREMVREWLRAGVFEAGRGFATEEGTPQGGVISPLLLNVALHGLETVAGARYRTAGPKAGGSYPDSPVLIRYADDLVGLCHTRHQAVLIKERLARWPGGRGLSFNEDKTRIVQVAESFDFLGFNVQIVAYRTRYE
;
A
#
# COMPACT_ATOMS: atom_id res chain seq x y z
N MET A 1 -13.84 8.79 13.22
CA MET A 1 -13.30 9.73 14.24
C MET A 1 -12.75 9.04 15.47
N GLU A 2 -13.30 7.89 15.87
CA GLU A 2 -12.83 7.09 17.02
C GLU A 2 -11.32 6.77 16.98
N ALA A 3 -10.80 6.43 15.78
CA ALA A 3 -9.38 6.14 15.58
C ALA A 3 -8.42 7.32 15.84
N ILE A 4 -8.92 8.56 15.81
CA ILE A 4 -8.12 9.79 15.95
C ILE A 4 -8.17 10.33 17.41
N GLY A 5 -9.08 9.81 18.23
CA GLY A 5 -9.15 10.08 19.67
C GLY A 5 -9.16 11.57 20.06
N LEU A 6 -8.20 11.95 20.91
CA LEU A 6 -8.02 13.31 21.45
C LEU A 6 -7.03 14.16 20.66
N PHE A 7 -6.69 13.77 19.42
CA PHE A 7 -5.76 14.55 18.61
C PHE A 7 -6.25 16.01 18.47
N PRO A 8 -5.42 17.02 18.77
CA PRO A 8 -5.85 18.42 18.83
C PRO A 8 -6.48 18.94 17.52
N ALA A 9 -6.02 18.44 16.37
CA ALA A 9 -6.53 18.82 15.05
C ALA A 9 -7.54 17.81 14.47
N ARG A 10 -8.20 17.01 15.30
CA ARG A 10 -9.17 15.98 14.84
C ARG A 10 -10.31 16.57 13.99
N GLU A 11 -10.82 17.75 14.35
CA GLU A 11 -11.92 18.38 13.60
C GLU A 11 -11.42 18.92 12.25
N MET A 12 -10.18 19.42 12.19
CA MET A 12 -9.54 19.81 10.93
C MET A 12 -9.33 18.60 10.01
N VAL A 13 -8.94 17.44 10.56
CA VAL A 13 -8.87 16.18 9.80
C VAL A 13 -10.26 15.75 9.32
N ARG A 14 -11.31 15.91 10.13
CA ARG A 14 -12.69 15.63 9.72
C ARG A 14 -13.13 16.53 8.57
N GLU A 15 -12.83 17.82 8.63
CA GLU A 15 -13.13 18.78 7.57
C GLU A 15 -12.38 18.43 6.28
N TRP A 16 -11.11 18.01 6.36
CA TRP A 16 -10.35 17.54 5.20
C TRP A 16 -10.88 16.23 4.60
N LEU A 17 -11.41 15.33 5.42
CA LEU A 17 -12.04 14.09 4.96
C LEU A 17 -13.42 14.33 4.33
N ARG A 18 -14.12 15.40 4.74
CA ARG A 18 -15.45 15.80 4.23
C ARG A 18 -15.39 16.76 3.06
N ALA A 19 -14.31 17.53 2.93
CA ALA A 19 -14.09 18.36 1.77
C ALA A 19 -13.97 17.41 0.57
N GLY A 20 -14.99 17.35 -0.29
CA GLY A 20 -14.99 16.46 -1.45
C GLY A 20 -13.93 16.82 -2.48
N VAL A 21 -13.70 15.91 -3.43
CA VAL A 21 -12.89 16.14 -4.64
C VAL A 21 -13.62 17.10 -5.57
N PHE A 22 -12.98 18.20 -5.93
CA PHE A 22 -13.43 19.02 -7.05
C PHE A 22 -12.70 18.57 -8.31
N GLU A 23 -13.34 17.72 -9.12
CA GLU A 23 -12.83 17.33 -10.43
C GLU A 23 -13.29 18.36 -11.47
N ALA A 24 -12.34 19.06 -12.10
CA ALA A 24 -12.64 20.09 -13.10
C ALA A 24 -13.32 19.46 -14.34
N GLY A 25 -14.64 19.52 -14.39
CA GLY A 25 -15.45 19.12 -15.55
C GLY A 25 -16.53 18.07 -15.32
N ARG A 26 -16.60 17.44 -14.14
CA ARG A 26 -17.71 16.55 -13.75
C ARG A 26 -18.18 16.87 -12.34
N GLY A 27 -19.25 17.66 -12.25
CA GLY A 27 -19.91 17.93 -11.00
C GLY A 27 -20.63 16.68 -10.49
N PHE A 28 -20.10 16.06 -9.45
CA PHE A 28 -20.90 15.34 -8.46
C PHE A 28 -20.24 15.55 -7.08
N ALA A 29 -21.01 16.13 -6.17
CA ALA A 29 -20.67 16.16 -4.75
C ALA A 29 -20.64 14.70 -4.26
N THR A 30 -19.48 14.20 -3.88
CA THR A 30 -19.38 12.92 -3.16
C THR A 30 -19.51 13.17 -1.66
N GLU A 31 -20.40 12.42 -1.00
CA GLU A 31 -20.61 12.50 0.45
C GLU A 31 -19.43 11.94 1.28
N GLU A 32 -18.52 11.17 0.66
CA GLU A 32 -17.31 10.65 1.28
C GLU A 32 -16.12 10.64 0.30
N GLY A 33 -14.97 11.16 0.74
CA GLY A 33 -13.70 11.16 0.01
C GLY A 33 -12.89 12.44 0.23
N THR A 34 -11.58 12.33 0.46
CA THR A 34 -10.67 13.50 0.51
C THR A 34 -10.52 14.11 -0.87
N PRO A 35 -10.33 15.43 -1.03
CA PRO A 35 -10.11 16.02 -2.33
C PRO A 35 -8.82 15.46 -2.95
N GLN A 36 -8.90 14.86 -4.15
CA GLN A 36 -7.72 14.61 -4.97
C GLN A 36 -7.17 15.99 -5.34
N GLY A 37 -6.15 16.43 -4.60
CA GLY A 37 -5.60 17.78 -4.67
C GLY A 37 -5.34 18.44 -3.31
N GLY A 38 -5.84 17.87 -2.21
CA GLY A 38 -5.40 18.26 -0.88
C GLY A 38 -3.99 17.72 -0.63
N VAL A 39 -3.02 18.59 -0.34
CA VAL A 39 -1.61 18.24 -0.01
C VAL A 39 -1.51 17.14 1.07
N ILE A 40 -2.57 16.97 1.85
CA ILE A 40 -2.69 16.05 2.99
C ILE A 40 -3.28 14.67 2.60
N SER A 41 -3.89 14.51 1.42
CA SER A 41 -4.49 13.23 1.00
C SER A 41 -3.47 12.07 0.99
N PRO A 42 -2.23 12.22 0.47
CA PRO A 42 -1.22 11.16 0.54
C PRO A 42 -0.88 10.77 1.98
N LEU A 43 -0.87 11.74 2.91
CA LEU A 43 -0.61 11.50 4.32
C LEU A 43 -1.75 10.74 4.99
N LEU A 44 -2.99 11.16 4.78
CA LEU A 44 -4.16 10.49 5.36
C LEU A 44 -4.31 9.06 4.84
N LEU A 45 -4.01 8.84 3.57
CA LEU A 45 -4.00 7.51 3.00
C LEU A 45 -2.87 6.65 3.59
N ASN A 46 -1.68 7.22 3.81
CA ASN A 46 -0.60 6.53 4.50
C ASN A 46 -0.98 6.05 5.91
N VAL A 47 -1.77 6.85 6.63
CA VAL A 47 -2.30 6.48 7.95
C VAL A 47 -3.37 5.40 7.83
N ALA A 48 -4.31 5.53 6.87
CA ALA A 48 -5.38 4.57 6.67
C ALA A 48 -4.87 3.19 6.22
N LEU A 49 -3.76 3.16 5.45
CA LEU A 49 -3.09 1.95 4.97
C LEU A 49 -2.09 1.38 5.99
N HIS A 50 -1.95 2.00 7.17
CA HIS A 50 -1.10 1.46 8.23
C HIS A 50 -1.60 0.06 8.67
N GLY A 51 -0.66 -0.88 8.82
CA GLY A 51 -0.97 -2.27 9.18
C GLY A 51 -1.18 -3.22 7.99
N LEU A 52 -1.20 -2.73 6.74
CA LEU A 52 -1.27 -3.61 5.56
C LEU A 52 -0.12 -4.62 5.50
N GLU A 53 1.09 -4.24 5.93
CA GLU A 53 2.24 -5.14 5.97
C GLU A 53 1.97 -6.36 6.87
N THR A 54 1.40 -6.12 8.07
CA THR A 54 1.03 -7.18 9.01
C THR A 54 0.00 -8.14 8.40
N VAL A 55 -0.92 -7.60 7.59
CA VAL A 55 -2.01 -8.36 6.94
C VAL A 55 -1.50 -9.19 5.78
N ALA A 56 -0.57 -8.63 5.00
CA ALA A 56 0.19 -9.38 4.02
C ALA A 56 1.01 -10.50 4.68
N GLY A 57 1.22 -10.45 6.00
CA GLY A 57 2.02 -11.40 6.75
C GLY A 57 3.50 -11.09 6.71
N ALA A 58 3.87 -9.85 6.37
CA ALA A 58 5.24 -9.39 6.38
C ALA A 58 5.74 -9.32 7.82
N ARG A 59 6.94 -9.86 8.04
CA ARG A 59 7.64 -9.93 9.31
C ARG A 59 9.05 -9.42 9.09
N TYR A 60 9.41 -8.38 9.84
CA TYR A 60 10.73 -7.78 9.79
C TYR A 60 11.47 -8.01 11.11
N ARG A 61 12.79 -8.17 11.01
CA ARG A 61 13.67 -8.30 12.17
C ARG A 61 13.90 -6.91 12.76
N THR A 62 13.52 -6.73 14.01
CA THR A 62 13.64 -5.45 14.73
C THR A 62 14.96 -5.31 15.51
N ALA A 63 15.72 -6.39 15.67
CA ALA A 63 16.95 -6.41 16.45
C ALA A 63 18.01 -7.37 15.87
N GLY A 64 19.27 -7.13 16.24
CA GLY A 64 20.43 -7.95 15.89
C GLY A 64 21.10 -7.56 14.56
N PRO A 65 22.10 -8.34 14.11
CA PRO A 65 22.93 -8.01 12.94
C PRO A 65 22.16 -7.94 11.62
N LYS A 66 20.95 -8.51 11.58
CA LYS A 66 20.04 -8.51 10.41
C LYS A 66 18.81 -7.63 10.64
N ALA A 67 18.87 -6.67 11.56
CA ALA A 67 17.78 -5.70 11.78
C ALA A 67 17.47 -4.96 10.47
N GLY A 68 16.18 -4.76 10.20
CA GLY A 68 15.69 -4.22 8.93
C GLY A 68 15.48 -5.26 7.82
N GLY A 69 15.99 -6.49 7.98
CA GLY A 69 15.73 -7.59 7.04
C GLY A 69 14.40 -8.30 7.32
N SER A 70 13.81 -8.92 6.29
CA SER A 70 12.66 -9.81 6.46
C SER A 70 13.04 -11.17 7.06
N TYR A 71 12.09 -11.84 7.70
CA TYR A 71 12.26 -13.25 8.07
C TYR A 71 12.29 -14.17 6.83
N PRO A 72 12.97 -15.33 6.90
CA PRO A 72 12.84 -16.36 5.87
C PRO A 72 11.38 -16.68 5.61
N ASP A 73 11.01 -16.85 4.34
CA ASP A 73 9.65 -17.13 3.85
C ASP A 73 8.61 -16.03 4.14
N SER A 74 9.02 -14.91 4.74
CA SER A 74 8.16 -13.74 4.92
C SER A 74 8.08 -12.95 3.62
N PRO A 75 6.87 -12.57 3.18
CA PRO A 75 6.74 -11.59 2.11
C PRO A 75 7.28 -10.23 2.58
N VAL A 76 7.60 -9.40 1.60
CA VAL A 76 7.97 -8.00 1.79
C VAL A 76 6.93 -7.15 1.09
N LEU A 77 6.42 -6.13 1.77
CA LEU A 77 5.46 -5.19 1.17
C LEU A 77 6.14 -3.83 1.04
N ILE A 78 6.28 -3.35 -0.19
CA ILE A 78 6.78 -2.02 -0.51
C ILE A 78 5.55 -1.15 -0.77
N ARG A 79 5.51 0.04 -0.16
CA ARG A 79 4.37 0.94 -0.26
C ARG A 79 4.84 2.36 -0.54
N TYR A 80 4.18 3.02 -1.49
CA TYR A 80 4.39 4.41 -1.84
C TYR A 80 3.05 5.10 -2.03
N ALA A 81 2.64 5.92 -1.07
CA ALA A 81 1.28 6.48 -1.01
C ALA A 81 0.20 5.38 -1.15
N ASP A 82 -0.60 5.42 -2.22
CA ASP A 82 -1.61 4.44 -2.61
C ASP A 82 -1.06 3.21 -3.34
N ASP A 83 0.11 3.32 -3.97
CA ASP A 83 0.72 2.25 -4.75
C ASP A 83 1.46 1.24 -3.85
N LEU A 84 1.28 -0.05 -4.13
CA LEU A 84 1.85 -1.13 -3.32
C LEU A 84 2.41 -2.26 -4.20
N VAL A 85 3.54 -2.83 -3.76
CA VAL A 85 4.18 -4.01 -4.36
C VAL A 85 4.43 -5.05 -3.28
N GLY A 86 3.85 -6.24 -3.44
CA GLY A 86 4.09 -7.39 -2.57
C GLY A 86 5.09 -8.35 -3.21
N LEU A 87 6.27 -8.50 -2.62
CA LEU A 87 7.26 -9.51 -3.00
C LEU A 87 7.06 -10.77 -2.16
N CYS A 88 7.00 -11.92 -2.83
CA CYS A 88 6.73 -13.21 -2.21
C CYS A 88 7.51 -14.32 -2.90
N HIS A 89 7.67 -15.45 -2.22
CA HIS A 89 8.48 -16.56 -2.71
C HIS A 89 7.71 -17.54 -3.59
N THR A 90 6.38 -17.60 -3.45
CA THR A 90 5.53 -18.55 -4.17
C THR A 90 4.28 -17.89 -4.71
N ARG A 91 3.75 -18.42 -5.82
CA ARG A 91 2.47 -17.98 -6.39
C ARG A 91 1.32 -18.17 -5.40
N HIS A 92 1.35 -19.24 -4.61
CA HIS A 92 0.35 -19.47 -3.56
C HIS A 92 0.36 -18.35 -2.51
N GLN A 93 1.55 -17.94 -2.06
CA GLN A 93 1.70 -16.81 -1.15
C GLN A 93 1.20 -15.50 -1.78
N ALA A 94 1.45 -15.27 -3.08
CA ALA A 94 0.92 -14.10 -3.81
C ALA A 94 -0.61 -14.04 -3.78
N VAL A 95 -1.27 -15.17 -4.08
CA VAL A 95 -2.74 -15.29 -4.06
C VAL A 95 -3.28 -15.02 -2.65
N LEU A 96 -2.69 -15.64 -1.62
CA LEU A 96 -3.09 -15.41 -0.23
C LEU A 96 -2.94 -13.94 0.19
N ILE A 97 -1.86 -13.28 -0.20
CA ILE A 97 -1.65 -11.85 0.08
C ILE A 97 -2.73 -11.03 -0.62
N LYS A 98 -2.98 -11.26 -1.92
CA LYS A 98 -4.03 -10.55 -2.66
C LYS A 98 -5.39 -10.68 -1.98
N GLU A 99 -5.77 -11.89 -1.58
CA GLU A 99 -7.03 -12.12 -0.88
C GLU A 99 -7.11 -11.43 0.49
N ARG A 100 -6.03 -11.44 1.26
CA ARG A 100 -5.98 -10.78 2.57
C ARG A 100 -6.06 -9.27 2.43
N LEU A 101 -5.35 -8.70 1.46
CA LEU A 101 -5.37 -7.27 1.15
C LEU A 101 -6.74 -6.83 0.63
N ALA A 102 -7.43 -7.65 -0.17
CA ALA A 102 -8.78 -7.36 -0.66
C ALA A 102 -9.83 -7.38 0.46
N ARG A 103 -9.64 -8.23 1.49
CA ARG A 103 -10.54 -8.34 2.65
C ARG A 103 -10.24 -7.33 3.76
N TRP A 104 -9.01 -6.83 3.83
CA TRP A 104 -8.58 -5.84 4.83
C TRP A 104 -9.44 -4.58 4.95
N PRO A 105 -9.99 -4.00 3.86
CA PRO A 105 -10.71 -2.75 3.96
C PRO A 105 -12.04 -2.83 4.71
N GLY A 106 -12.48 -4.04 5.12
CA GLY A 106 -13.78 -4.33 5.75
C GLY A 106 -14.23 -3.32 6.82
N GLY A 107 -14.93 -2.28 6.37
CA GLY A 107 -15.51 -1.21 7.20
C GLY A 107 -14.74 0.11 7.26
N ARG A 108 -13.57 0.24 6.60
CA ARG A 108 -12.72 1.46 6.61
C ARG A 108 -13.04 2.45 5.49
N GLY A 109 -14.07 2.19 4.67
CA GLY A 109 -14.43 3.04 3.53
C GLY A 109 -13.40 3.03 2.38
N LEU A 110 -12.49 2.06 2.37
CA LEU A 110 -11.52 1.86 1.29
C LEU A 110 -11.92 0.63 0.47
N SER A 111 -11.61 0.63 -0.81
CA SER A 111 -11.73 -0.54 -1.68
C SER A 111 -10.41 -0.77 -2.42
N PHE A 112 -9.99 -2.03 -2.52
CA PHE A 112 -8.81 -2.38 -3.28
C PHE A 112 -9.18 -2.46 -4.76
N ASN A 113 -8.38 -1.87 -5.65
CA ASN A 113 -8.63 -1.96 -7.08
C ASN A 113 -8.14 -3.31 -7.62
N GLU A 114 -9.06 -4.28 -7.70
CA GLU A 114 -8.74 -5.63 -8.14
C GLU A 114 -8.27 -5.68 -9.60
N ASP A 115 -8.79 -4.80 -10.46
CA ASP A 115 -8.47 -4.73 -11.89
C ASP A 115 -7.04 -4.25 -12.16
N LYS A 116 -6.54 -3.35 -11.30
CA LYS A 116 -5.13 -2.91 -11.31
C LYS A 116 -4.20 -3.92 -10.65
N THR A 117 -4.71 -4.84 -9.84
CA THR A 117 -3.89 -5.77 -9.05
C THR A 117 -3.55 -7.04 -9.80
N ARG A 118 -2.28 -7.14 -10.25
CA ARG A 118 -1.76 -8.27 -11.02
C ARG A 118 -0.71 -9.05 -10.24
N ILE A 119 -0.73 -10.37 -10.40
CA ILE A 119 0.35 -11.24 -9.93
C ILE A 119 1.27 -11.47 -11.13
N VAL A 120 2.52 -11.03 -11.00
CA VAL A 120 3.54 -11.09 -12.04
C VAL A 120 4.73 -11.90 -11.54
N GLN A 121 5.41 -12.61 -12.43
CA GLN A 121 6.69 -13.22 -12.07
C GLN A 121 7.78 -12.15 -12.20
N VAL A 122 8.61 -12.01 -11.18
CA VAL A 122 9.64 -10.96 -11.15
C VAL A 122 10.67 -11.10 -12.29
N ALA A 123 10.79 -12.30 -12.87
CA ALA A 123 11.60 -12.59 -14.04
C ALA A 123 11.07 -11.92 -15.33
N GLU A 124 9.77 -11.63 -15.39
CA GLU A 124 9.10 -11.02 -16.55
C GLU A 124 9.10 -9.49 -16.50
N SER A 125 9.72 -8.90 -15.46
CA SER A 125 9.68 -7.48 -15.11
C SER A 125 8.31 -6.94 -14.70
N PHE A 126 8.31 -5.80 -14.01
CA PHE A 126 7.07 -5.10 -13.69
C PHE A 126 7.30 -3.59 -13.56
N ASP A 127 6.28 -2.81 -13.87
CA ASP A 127 6.33 -1.35 -13.74
C ASP A 127 5.87 -0.92 -12.34
N PHE A 128 6.64 -0.04 -11.71
CA PHE A 128 6.32 0.56 -10.42
C PHE A 128 6.85 2.00 -10.35
N LEU A 129 5.96 2.95 -10.06
CA LEU A 129 6.28 4.40 -9.95
C LEU A 129 7.03 4.97 -11.18
N GLY A 130 6.69 4.50 -12.39
CA GLY A 130 7.34 4.92 -13.63
C GLY A 130 8.70 4.27 -13.92
N PHE A 131 9.12 3.30 -13.09
CA PHE A 131 10.31 2.49 -13.31
C PHE A 131 9.93 1.07 -13.71
N ASN A 132 10.65 0.50 -14.67
CA ASN A 132 10.58 -0.94 -14.96
C ASN A 132 11.60 -1.68 -14.10
N VAL A 133 11.12 -2.57 -13.23
CA VAL A 133 11.93 -3.35 -12.29
C VAL A 133 12.20 -4.72 -12.89
N GLN A 134 13.48 -5.08 -13.03
CA GLN A 134 13.92 -6.37 -13.57
C GLN A 134 14.98 -7.00 -12.65
N ILE A 135 14.87 -8.29 -12.38
CA ILE A 135 15.96 -9.03 -11.74
C ILE A 135 16.94 -9.49 -12.80
N VAL A 136 18.14 -8.91 -12.81
CA VAL A 136 19.23 -9.36 -13.66
C VAL A 136 20.13 -10.29 -12.84
N ALA A 137 20.29 -11.53 -13.29
CA ALA A 137 21.26 -12.43 -12.70
C ALA A 137 22.68 -11.94 -13.03
N TYR A 138 23.38 -11.37 -12.05
CA TYR A 138 24.80 -11.07 -12.19
C TYR A 138 25.57 -12.40 -12.23
N ARG A 139 25.99 -12.85 -13.41
CA ARG A 139 27.03 -13.88 -13.52
C ARG A 139 28.33 -13.25 -13.07
N THR A 140 28.73 -13.51 -11.84
CA THR A 140 30.08 -13.19 -11.38
C THR A 140 31.07 -13.99 -12.22
N ARG A 141 31.69 -13.35 -13.21
CA ARG A 141 32.87 -13.91 -13.89
C ARG A 141 34.04 -13.76 -12.93
N TYR A 142 34.37 -14.84 -12.23
CA TYR A 142 35.73 -15.07 -11.76
C TYR A 142 36.39 -15.97 -12.80
N GLU A 143 37.26 -15.39 -13.61
CA GLU A 143 38.38 -16.09 -14.26
C GLU A 143 39.64 -15.85 -13.44
#